data_AF-A0A4P5PBL6-F1
#
_entry.id   AF-A0A4P5PBL6-F1
#
_cell.length_a   1.000
_cell.length_b   1.000
_cell.length_c   1.000
_cell.angle_alpha   90.00
_cell.angle_beta   90.00
_cell.angle_gamma   90.00
#
_symmetry.space_group_name_H-M   'P 1'
#
loop_
_entity.id
_entity.type
_entity.pdbx_description
1 polymer ?
#
loop_
_entity_poly.entity_id
_entity_poly.type
_entity_poly.pdbx_seq_one_letter_code
_entity_poly.pdbx_strand_id
1 'polypeptide(L)'
;MHFGRFRLGMRTFKTALAVMICLLLFHLLDRGSPLIAALAAVFSLRQDLNTSLSFGRSRILGNSIGGFFALAYIYIRDYVYHSFSMELIVLPLMVILVIVISDGIDNNSGIISAIATMLLISLSIPQGESAIYALNRVLDTFIGTLIAIILNGVIRPPEIEKEKAIEEDLDELRKKEAELSKMLTEVQQQIKDQSDD
;
A
#
# COMPACT_ATOMS: atom_id res chain seq x y z
N MET A 1 18.27 -17.75 -0.33
CA MET A 1 18.92 -18.70 0.60
C MET A 1 17.85 -19.36 1.46
N HIS A 2 17.88 -20.69 1.62
CA HIS A 2 16.94 -21.41 2.49
C HIS A 2 17.63 -21.82 3.79
N PHE A 3 17.04 -21.43 4.92
CA PHE A 3 17.40 -21.92 6.25
C PHE A 3 16.25 -22.79 6.76
N GLY A 4 16.34 -24.10 6.49
CA GLY A 4 15.22 -25.02 6.74
C GLY A 4 13.97 -24.60 5.97
N ARG A 5 12.88 -24.30 6.69
CA ARG A 5 11.60 -23.85 6.10
C ARG A 5 11.58 -22.35 5.73
N PHE A 6 12.59 -21.58 6.14
CA PHE A 6 12.62 -20.13 5.94
C PHE A 6 13.35 -19.74 4.65
N ARG A 7 12.73 -18.91 3.81
CA ARG A 7 13.31 -18.39 2.56
C ARG A 7 13.71 -16.92 2.75
N LEU A 8 15.00 -16.65 2.68
CA LEU A 8 15.53 -15.29 2.49
C LEU A 8 15.64 -15.05 0.99
N GLY A 9 14.61 -14.40 0.43
CA GLY A 9 14.57 -13.97 -0.97
C GLY A 9 15.10 -12.56 -1.15
N MET A 10 15.46 -12.22 -2.39
CA MET A 10 15.97 -10.90 -2.77
C MET A 10 15.03 -9.75 -2.35
N ARG A 11 13.71 -9.94 -2.45
CA ARG A 11 12.73 -8.95 -1.99
C ARG A 11 12.86 -8.65 -0.51
N THR A 12 13.03 -9.67 0.34
CA THR A 12 13.21 -9.50 1.79
C THR A 12 14.45 -8.68 2.11
N PHE A 13 15.57 -8.96 1.42
CA PHE A 13 16.81 -8.19 1.57
C PHE A 13 16.63 -6.72 1.15
N LYS A 14 16.01 -6.46 -0.01
CA LYS A 14 15.70 -5.10 -0.46
C LYS A 14 14.82 -4.35 0.54
N THR A 15 13.82 -5.02 1.12
CA THR A 15 12.96 -4.40 2.13
C THR A 15 13.75 -3.95 3.35
N ALA A 16 14.61 -4.82 3.90
CA ALA A 16 15.46 -4.46 5.04
C ALA A 16 16.42 -3.30 4.70
N LEU A 17 17.03 -3.34 3.51
CA LEU A 17 17.92 -2.29 3.02
C LEU A 17 17.18 -0.96 2.80
N ALA A 18 15.95 -0.97 2.27
CA ALA A 18 15.15 0.24 2.12
C ALA A 18 14.82 0.88 3.48
N VAL A 19 14.46 0.06 4.47
CA VAL A 19 14.25 0.55 5.85
C VAL A 19 15.53 1.14 6.42
N MET A 20 16.67 0.47 6.26
CA MET A 20 17.97 1.00 6.71
C MET A 20 18.29 2.36 6.06
N ILE A 21 18.04 2.51 4.76
CA ILE A 21 18.24 3.79 4.04
C ILE A 21 17.29 4.87 4.59
N CYS A 22 16.02 4.56 4.85
CA CYS A 22 15.09 5.52 5.47
C CYS A 22 15.58 5.97 6.86
N LEU A 23 16.03 5.03 7.71
CA LEU A 23 16.57 5.35 9.04
C LEU A 23 17.80 6.27 8.92
N LEU A 24 18.75 5.90 8.07
CA LEU A 24 19.99 6.66 7.88
C LEU A 24 19.71 8.07 7.34
N LEU A 25 18.84 8.18 6.34
CA LEU A 25 18.48 9.45 5.73
C LEU A 25 17.81 10.39 6.73
N PHE A 26 16.88 9.89 7.55
CA PHE A 26 16.20 10.72 8.56
C PHE A 26 17.14 11.14 9.69
N HIS A 27 18.09 10.28 10.07
CA HIS A 27 19.12 10.61 11.05
C HIS A 27 20.07 11.70 10.53
N LEU A 28 20.56 11.58 9.29
CA LEU A 28 21.50 12.54 8.70
C LEU A 28 20.87 13.90 8.41
N LEU A 29 19.57 13.94 8.11
CA LEU A 29 18.83 15.18 7.83
C LEU A 29 18.17 15.80 9.07
N ASP A 30 18.33 15.18 10.24
CA ASP A 30 17.64 15.55 11.48
C ASP A 30 16.12 15.77 11.29
N ARG A 31 15.49 14.90 10.49
CA ARG A 31 14.10 15.04 10.02
C ARG A 31 13.06 14.52 11.04
N GLY A 32 13.52 13.94 12.15
CA GLY A 32 12.67 13.31 13.15
C GLY A 32 12.36 11.85 12.85
N SER A 33 11.13 11.40 13.15
CA SER A 33 10.78 9.97 13.13
C SER A 33 10.69 9.39 11.69
N PRO A 34 11.48 8.34 11.35
CA PRO A 34 11.49 7.69 10.04
C PRO A 34 10.34 6.70 9.81
N LEU A 35 9.46 6.51 10.79
CA LEU A 35 8.45 5.44 10.80
C LEU A 35 7.60 5.41 9.52
N ILE A 36 7.13 6.57 9.07
CA ILE A 36 6.23 6.66 7.92
C ILE A 36 6.98 6.42 6.61
N ALA A 37 8.19 6.95 6.47
CA ALA A 37 9.03 6.69 5.31
C ALA A 37 9.42 5.21 5.23
N ALA A 38 9.76 4.58 6.36
CA ALA A 38 10.05 3.15 6.41
C ALA A 38 8.84 2.29 6.00
N LEU A 39 7.65 2.56 6.57
CA LEU A 39 6.42 1.85 6.18
C LEU A 39 6.07 2.06 4.70
N ALA A 40 6.19 3.29 4.20
CA ALA A 40 5.94 3.58 2.79
C ALA A 40 6.91 2.83 1.88
N ALA A 41 8.19 2.70 2.26
CA ALA A 41 9.16 1.93 1.51
C ALA A 41 8.81 0.44 1.47
N VAL A 42 8.47 -0.15 2.62
CA VAL A 42 8.04 -1.56 2.73
C VAL A 42 6.80 -1.82 1.86
N PHE A 43 5.82 -0.93 1.92
CA PHE A 43 4.59 -1.08 1.14
C PHE A 43 4.76 -0.83 -0.35
N SER A 44 5.74 -0.06 -0.80
CA SER A 44 5.97 0.26 -2.22
C SER A 44 6.89 -0.74 -2.92
N LEU A 45 7.69 -1.51 -2.19
CA LEU A 45 8.49 -2.61 -2.75
C LEU A 45 7.60 -3.75 -3.24
N ARG A 46 7.75 -4.10 -4.52
CA ARG A 46 7.07 -5.21 -5.23
C ARG A 46 8.11 -6.17 -5.81
N GLN A 47 7.65 -7.28 -6.40
CA GLN A 47 8.54 -8.24 -7.07
C GLN A 47 9.30 -7.57 -8.22
N ASP A 48 8.58 -6.83 -9.07
CA ASP A 48 9.14 -6.20 -10.27
C ASP A 48 9.08 -4.67 -10.22
N LEU A 49 10.00 -4.03 -10.96
CA LEU A 49 10.11 -2.58 -11.02
C LEU A 49 8.86 -1.91 -11.59
N ASN A 50 8.29 -2.44 -12.67
CA ASN A 50 7.08 -1.87 -13.30
C ASN A 50 5.90 -1.86 -12.32
N THR A 51 5.72 -2.94 -11.59
CA THR A 51 4.69 -3.07 -10.56
C THR A 51 4.98 -2.12 -9.38
N SER A 52 6.24 -1.98 -8.97
CA SER A 52 6.65 -0.98 -7.97
C SER A 52 6.39 0.46 -8.42
N LEU A 53 6.62 0.79 -9.69
CA LEU A 53 6.35 2.12 -10.25
C LEU A 53 4.85 2.42 -10.30
N SER A 54 4.07 1.49 -10.86
CA SER A 54 2.61 1.62 -10.91
C SER A 54 2.01 1.76 -9.52
N PHE A 55 2.40 0.86 -8.60
CA PHE A 55 1.93 0.90 -7.22
C PHE A 55 2.41 2.15 -6.47
N GLY A 56 3.66 2.56 -6.68
CA GLY A 56 4.23 3.76 -6.08
C GLY A 56 3.51 5.03 -6.54
N ARG A 57 3.18 5.15 -7.83
CA ARG A 57 2.36 6.26 -8.35
C ARG A 57 0.97 6.29 -7.70
N SER A 58 0.32 5.13 -7.64
CA SER A 58 -0.99 4.98 -7.01
C SER A 58 -0.97 5.39 -5.53
N ARG A 59 0.11 5.05 -4.82
CA ARG A 59 0.32 5.42 -3.41
C ARG A 59 0.59 6.91 -3.24
N ILE A 60 1.38 7.53 -4.11
CA ILE A 60 1.64 8.98 -4.08
C ILE A 60 0.32 9.74 -4.27
N LEU A 61 -0.49 9.35 -5.26
CA LEU A 61 -1.83 9.92 -5.46
C LEU A 61 -2.75 9.66 -4.26
N GLY A 62 -2.80 8.43 -3.77
CA GLY A 62 -3.63 8.05 -2.62
C GLY A 62 -3.28 8.86 -1.38
N ASN A 63 -2.00 8.93 -1.01
CA ASN A 63 -1.56 9.72 0.15
C ASN A 63 -1.80 11.21 -0.03
N SER A 64 -1.77 11.73 -1.26
CA SER A 64 -2.12 13.14 -1.53
C SER A 64 -3.60 13.41 -1.26
N ILE A 65 -4.48 12.51 -1.72
CA ILE A 65 -5.93 12.58 -1.46
C ILE A 65 -6.20 12.43 0.04
N GLY A 66 -5.62 11.42 0.68
CA GLY A 66 -5.75 11.20 2.12
C GLY A 66 -5.26 12.38 2.96
N GLY A 67 -4.11 12.96 2.59
CA GLY A 67 -3.57 14.15 3.23
C GLY A 67 -4.46 15.38 3.06
N PHE A 68 -5.02 15.58 1.86
CA PHE A 68 -5.99 16.66 1.62
C PHE A 68 -7.24 16.51 2.50
N PHE A 69 -7.82 15.31 2.56
CA PHE A 69 -9.00 15.06 3.40
C PHE A 69 -8.70 15.12 4.90
N ALA A 70 -7.49 14.76 5.33
CA ALA A 70 -7.07 14.96 6.71
C ALA A 70 -6.93 16.45 7.07
N LEU A 71 -6.38 17.26 6.17
CA LEU A 71 -6.33 18.72 6.36
C LEU A 71 -7.74 19.31 6.44
N ALA A 72 -8.66 18.87 5.58
CA ALA A 72 -10.06 19.27 5.64
C ALA A 72 -10.71 18.86 6.98
N TYR A 73 -10.45 17.64 7.46
CA TYR A 73 -10.94 17.16 8.76
C TYR A 73 -10.41 18.01 9.92
N ILE A 74 -9.11 18.32 9.95
CA ILE A 74 -8.49 19.19 10.96
C ILE A 74 -9.15 20.57 10.95
N TYR A 75 -9.37 21.14 9.77
CA TYR A 75 -10.03 22.44 9.64
C TYR A 75 -11.46 22.40 10.22
N ILE A 76 -12.25 21.37 9.91
CA ILE A 76 -13.61 21.22 10.47
C ILE A 76 -13.55 21.07 12.00
N ARG A 77 -12.61 20.27 12.51
CA ARG A 77 -12.40 20.02 13.95
C ARG A 77 -12.03 21.29 14.71
N ASP A 78 -11.20 22.15 14.12
CA ASP A 78 -10.75 23.39 14.75
C ASP A 78 -11.87 24.46 14.78
N TYR A 79 -12.77 24.47 13.78
CA TYR A 79 -13.92 25.39 13.72
C TYR A 79 -15.16 24.90 14.50
N VAL A 80 -15.42 23.60 14.49
CA VAL A 80 -16.55 22.96 15.17
C VAL A 80 -16.00 22.25 16.39
N TYR A 81 -16.06 22.92 17.54
CA TYR A 81 -15.63 22.46 18.88
C TYR A 81 -15.44 20.94 18.95
N HIS A 82 -14.22 20.49 19.21
CA HIS A 82 -13.87 19.08 19.18
C HIS A 82 -14.74 18.28 20.16
N SER A 83 -15.67 17.50 19.61
CA SER A 83 -16.57 16.60 20.32
C SER A 83 -16.45 15.21 19.72
N PHE A 84 -16.50 14.20 20.58
CA PHE A 84 -16.54 12.80 20.15
C PHE A 84 -17.65 12.53 19.13
N SER A 85 -18.79 13.23 19.24
CA SER A 85 -19.90 13.10 18.29
C SER A 85 -19.54 13.63 16.89
N MET A 86 -18.74 14.70 16.79
CA MET A 86 -18.24 15.20 15.52
C MET A 86 -17.31 14.18 14.88
N GLU A 87 -16.36 13.66 15.64
CA GLU A 87 -15.40 12.66 15.15
C GLU A 87 -16.11 11.39 14.67
N LEU A 88 -17.08 10.90 15.45
CA LEU A 88 -17.87 9.70 15.15
C LEU A 88 -18.65 9.80 13.83
N ILE A 89 -19.07 11.00 13.43
CA ILE A 89 -19.87 11.23 12.21
C ILE A 89 -18.99 11.67 11.05
N VAL A 90 -18.14 12.67 11.25
CA VAL A 90 -17.38 13.31 10.18
C VAL A 90 -16.27 12.40 9.66
N LEU A 91 -15.58 11.66 10.55
CA LEU A 91 -14.45 10.83 10.11
C LEU A 91 -14.87 9.70 9.16
N PRO A 92 -15.94 8.89 9.44
CA PRO A 92 -16.43 7.91 8.49
C PRO A 92 -16.96 8.53 7.19
N LEU A 93 -17.61 9.69 7.24
CA LEU A 93 -18.06 10.39 6.03
C LEU A 93 -16.87 10.78 5.14
N MET A 94 -15.77 11.26 5.73
CA MET A 94 -14.55 11.56 5.00
C MET A 94 -13.92 10.29 4.40
N VAL A 95 -13.96 9.14 5.08
CA VAL A 95 -13.53 7.85 4.51
C VAL A 95 -14.35 7.52 3.25
N ILE A 96 -15.68 7.65 3.30
CA ILE A 96 -16.55 7.40 2.15
C ILE A 96 -16.17 8.32 0.99
N LEU A 97 -15.96 9.62 1.25
CA LEU A 97 -15.52 10.58 0.23
C LEU A 97 -14.17 10.19 -0.38
N VAL A 98 -13.19 9.82 0.44
CA VAL A 98 -11.87 9.36 -0.03
C VAL A 98 -12.00 8.14 -0.93
N ILE A 99 -12.86 7.16 -0.58
CA ILE A 99 -13.11 5.96 -1.39
C ILE A 99 -13.71 6.36 -2.73
N VAL A 100 -14.83 7.09 -2.72
CA VAL A 100 -15.57 7.47 -3.94
C VAL A 100 -14.70 8.29 -4.89
N ILE A 101 -13.91 9.24 -4.37
CA ILE A 101 -13.03 10.06 -5.19
C ILE A 101 -11.87 9.24 -5.75
N SER A 102 -11.26 8.37 -4.93
CA SER A 102 -10.15 7.53 -5.38
C SER A 102 -10.59 6.50 -6.42
N ASP A 103 -11.79 5.95 -6.26
CA ASP A 103 -12.41 5.04 -7.23
C ASP A 103 -12.79 5.77 -8.52
N GLY A 104 -13.41 6.95 -8.42
CA GLY A 104 -13.81 7.76 -9.58
C GLY A 104 -12.67 8.30 -10.43
N ILE A 105 -11.41 8.22 -9.97
CA ILE A 105 -10.20 8.53 -10.75
C ILE A 105 -9.39 7.27 -11.12
N ASP A 106 -9.99 6.09 -10.99
CA ASP A 106 -9.39 4.77 -11.26
C ASP A 106 -8.12 4.48 -10.45
N ASN A 107 -8.00 5.04 -9.24
CA ASN A 107 -6.86 4.83 -8.34
C ASN A 107 -7.14 3.78 -7.25
N ASN A 108 -7.78 2.68 -7.62
CA ASN A 108 -8.29 1.64 -6.71
C ASN A 108 -7.18 1.03 -5.84
N SER A 109 -5.98 0.81 -6.40
CA SER A 109 -4.83 0.28 -5.65
C SER A 109 -4.29 1.25 -4.57
N GLY A 110 -4.69 2.52 -4.64
CA GLY A 110 -4.26 3.59 -3.74
C GLY A 110 -5.27 3.89 -2.63
N ILE A 111 -6.49 3.36 -2.69
CA ILE A 111 -7.57 3.62 -1.72
C ILE A 111 -7.11 3.34 -0.28
N ILE A 112 -6.52 2.16 -0.04
CA ILE A 112 -6.04 1.79 1.29
C ILE A 112 -4.99 2.79 1.79
N SER A 113 -4.09 3.24 0.91
CA SER A 113 -3.07 4.22 1.27
C SER A 113 -3.66 5.61 1.56
N ALA A 114 -4.69 6.02 0.82
CA ALA A 114 -5.41 7.27 1.05
C ALA A 114 -6.11 7.26 2.40
N ILE A 115 -6.88 6.22 2.69
CA ILE A 115 -7.60 6.08 3.97
C ILE A 115 -6.60 6.00 5.14
N ALA A 116 -5.55 5.19 5.01
CA ALA A 116 -4.54 5.06 6.07
C ALA A 116 -3.84 6.40 6.35
N THR A 117 -3.49 7.15 5.32
CA THR A 117 -2.89 8.48 5.47
C THR A 117 -3.87 9.45 6.13
N MET A 118 -5.13 9.43 5.70
CA MET A 118 -6.17 10.29 6.27
C MET A 118 -6.36 10.01 7.76
N LEU A 119 -6.58 8.74 8.13
CA LEU A 119 -6.80 8.34 9.51
C LEU A 119 -5.58 8.59 10.40
N LEU A 120 -4.37 8.26 9.90
CA LEU A 120 -3.14 8.49 10.63
C LEU A 120 -2.99 9.97 10.99
N ILE A 121 -3.19 10.86 10.03
CA ILE A 121 -3.06 12.31 10.22
C ILE A 121 -4.19 12.84 11.11
N SER A 122 -5.44 12.49 10.81
CA SER A 122 -6.61 12.97 11.55
C SER A 122 -6.62 12.55 13.03
N LEU A 123 -6.13 11.34 13.34
CA LEU A 123 -6.17 10.77 14.70
C LEU A 123 -4.87 10.95 15.48
N SER A 124 -3.74 11.20 14.82
CA SER A 124 -2.43 11.32 15.51
C SER A 124 -1.99 12.75 15.76
N ILE A 125 -2.67 13.75 15.22
CA ILE A 125 -2.29 15.16 15.36
C ILE A 125 -3.03 15.77 16.57
N PRO A 126 -2.30 16.13 17.65
CA PRO A 126 -2.87 16.83 18.79
C PRO A 126 -3.50 18.17 18.39
N GLN A 127 -4.46 18.63 19.18
CA GLN A 127 -5.08 19.95 19.00
C GLN A 127 -4.00 21.04 19.06
N GLY A 128 -3.93 21.90 18.03
CA GLY A 128 -2.96 23.01 17.95
C GLY A 128 -1.68 22.73 17.15
N GLU A 129 -1.48 21.51 16.64
CA GLU A 129 -0.40 21.24 15.68
C GLU A 129 -0.79 21.67 14.25
N SER A 130 0.19 22.24 13.54
CA SER A 130 -0.04 22.92 12.25
C SER A 130 -0.27 21.97 11.08
N ALA A 131 -0.98 22.44 10.05
CA ALA A 131 -1.06 21.82 8.72
C ALA A 131 0.31 21.40 8.13
N ILE A 132 1.38 22.09 8.56
CA ILE A 132 2.78 21.76 8.25
C ILE A 132 3.14 20.33 8.70
N TYR A 133 2.67 19.87 9.85
CA TYR A 133 2.91 18.51 10.32
C TYR A 133 2.25 17.50 9.38
N ALA A 134 0.98 17.69 9.03
CA ALA A 134 0.28 16.83 8.07
C ALA A 134 1.00 16.78 6.71
N LEU A 135 1.47 17.93 6.21
CA LEU A 135 2.25 18.01 4.98
C LEU A 135 3.58 17.22 5.09
N ASN A 136 4.29 17.35 6.20
CA ASN A 136 5.51 16.57 6.46
C ASN A 136 5.23 15.07 6.43
N ARG A 137 4.08 14.62 6.96
CA ARG A 137 3.69 13.20 6.93
C ARG A 137 3.46 12.71 5.50
N VAL A 138 2.80 13.49 4.65
CA VAL A 138 2.65 13.17 3.23
C VAL A 138 4.02 13.10 2.55
N LEU A 139 4.89 14.08 2.78
CA LEU A 139 6.25 14.10 2.22
C LEU A 139 7.09 12.88 2.67
N ASP A 140 6.99 12.47 3.93
CA ASP A 140 7.70 11.28 4.43
C ASP A 140 7.27 10.02 3.69
N THR A 141 5.99 9.90 3.34
CA THR A 141 5.53 8.77 2.51
C THR A 141 6.09 8.79 1.10
N PHE A 142 6.32 9.98 0.53
CA PHE A 142 6.92 10.12 -0.80
C PHE A 142 8.39 9.71 -0.75
N ILE A 143 9.13 10.17 0.26
CA ILE A 143 10.54 9.79 0.47
C ILE A 143 10.67 8.28 0.53
N GLY A 144 9.87 7.61 1.37
CA GLY A 144 9.88 6.15 1.46
C GLY A 144 9.54 5.44 0.15
N THR A 145 8.53 5.92 -0.56
CA THR A 145 8.10 5.36 -1.85
C THR A 145 9.18 5.52 -2.92
N LEU A 146 9.86 6.66 -2.97
CA LEU A 146 10.96 6.91 -3.89
C LEU A 146 12.17 6.00 -3.59
N ILE A 147 12.55 5.86 -2.31
CA ILE A 147 13.61 4.95 -1.89
C ILE A 147 13.30 3.51 -2.35
N ALA A 148 12.07 3.05 -2.17
CA ALA A 148 11.63 1.74 -2.62
C ALA A 148 11.75 1.54 -4.14
N ILE A 149 11.29 2.52 -4.94
CA ILE A 149 11.36 2.46 -6.41
C ILE A 149 12.82 2.42 -6.86
N ILE A 150 13.65 3.33 -6.34
CA ILE A 150 15.08 3.41 -6.67
C ILE A 150 15.77 2.09 -6.33
N LEU A 151 15.57 1.57 -5.13
CA LEU A 151 16.21 0.35 -4.69
C LEU A 151 15.77 -0.87 -5.51
N ASN A 152 14.48 -0.93 -5.88
CA ASN A 152 13.98 -2.02 -6.72
C ASN A 152 14.54 -1.96 -8.16
N GLY A 153 14.85 -0.76 -8.65
CA GLY A 153 15.46 -0.57 -9.96
C GLY A 153 16.95 -0.88 -10.00
N VAL A 154 17.69 -0.50 -8.96
CA VAL A 154 19.14 -0.70 -8.85
C VAL A 154 19.48 -2.16 -8.56
N ILE A 155 18.78 -2.80 -7.62
CA ILE A 155 19.06 -4.18 -7.23
C ILE A 155 18.15 -5.07 -8.07
N ARG A 156 18.68 -5.76 -9.08
CA ARG A 156 17.89 -6.70 -9.89
C ARG A 156 18.12 -8.15 -9.43
N PRO A 157 17.08 -9.00 -9.40
CA PRO A 157 17.28 -10.41 -9.09
C PRO A 157 18.15 -11.06 -10.18
N PRO A 158 19.08 -11.96 -9.81
CA PRO A 158 19.87 -12.73 -10.76
C PRO A 158 18.98 -13.64 -11.61
N GLU A 159 19.46 -13.99 -12.81
CA GLU A 159 18.68 -14.73 -13.82
C GLU A 159 18.14 -16.08 -13.31
N ILE A 160 18.96 -16.79 -12.52
CA ILE A 160 18.58 -18.07 -11.88
C ILE A 160 17.39 -17.91 -10.91
N GLU A 161 17.29 -16.78 -10.19
CA GLU A 161 16.15 -16.54 -9.30
C GLU A 161 14.88 -16.23 -10.09
N LYS A 162 15.00 -15.60 -11.27
CA LYS A 162 13.85 -15.35 -12.16
C LYS A 162 13.31 -16.65 -12.74
N GLU A 163 14.19 -17.53 -13.20
CA GLU A 163 13.79 -18.83 -13.76
C GLU A 163 13.02 -19.66 -12.71
N LYS A 164 13.52 -19.72 -11.48
CA LYS A 164 12.82 -20.37 -10.36
C LYS A 164 11.46 -19.75 -10.05
N ALA A 165 11.34 -18.42 -10.11
CA ALA A 165 10.06 -17.75 -9.88
C ALA A 165 9.05 -18.09 -11.00
N ILE A 166 9.50 -18.15 -12.25
CA ILE A 166 8.65 -18.54 -13.38
C ILE A 166 8.22 -20.00 -13.27
N GLU A 167 9.11 -20.90 -12.83
CA GLU A 167 8.78 -22.31 -12.58
C GLU A 167 7.75 -22.45 -11.45
N GLU A 168 7.93 -21.71 -10.35
CA GLU A 168 6.96 -21.63 -9.24
C GLU A 168 5.58 -21.11 -9.72
N ASP A 169 5.56 -20.03 -10.52
CA ASP A 169 4.33 -19.47 -11.10
C ASP A 169 3.64 -20.45 -12.07
N LEU A 170 4.41 -21.18 -12.88
CA LEU A 170 3.89 -22.20 -13.81
C LEU A 170 3.19 -23.34 -13.04
N ASP A 171 3.78 -23.81 -11.96
CA ASP A 171 3.19 -24.84 -11.12
C ASP A 171 1.92 -24.38 -10.41
N GLU A 172 1.87 -23.11 -9.98
CA GLU A 172 0.64 -22.52 -9.43
C GLU A 172 -0.47 -22.41 -10.49
N LEU A 173 -0.13 -21.99 -11.71
CA LEU A 173 -1.09 -21.92 -12.82
C LEU A 173 -1.66 -23.29 -13.19
N ARG A 174 -0.83 -24.34 -13.22
CA ARG A 174 -1.29 -25.72 -13.46
C ARG A 174 -2.28 -26.20 -12.40
N LYS A 175 -2.06 -25.84 -11.12
CA LYS A 175 -3.01 -26.17 -10.04
C LYS A 175 -4.35 -25.45 -10.24
N LYS A 176 -4.31 -24.16 -10.58
CA LYS A 176 -5.52 -23.36 -10.88
C LYS A 176 -6.27 -23.91 -12.10
N GLU A 177 -5.57 -24.34 -13.14
CA GLU A 177 -6.18 -24.95 -14.32
C GLU A 177 -6.90 -26.27 -13.98
N ALA A 178 -6.29 -27.12 -13.15
CA ALA A 178 -6.91 -28.37 -12.71
C ALA A 178 -8.16 -28.11 -11.85
N GLU A 179 -8.10 -27.14 -10.93
CA GLU A 179 -9.23 -26.74 -10.10
C GLU A 179 -10.37 -26.14 -10.93
N LEU A 180 -10.04 -25.26 -11.89
CA LEU A 180 -10.99 -24.68 -12.83
C LEU A 180 -11.66 -25.77 -13.69
N SER A 181 -10.89 -26.73 -14.19
CA SER A 181 -11.41 -27.87 -14.97
C SER A 181 -12.42 -28.69 -14.15
N LYS A 182 -12.14 -28.88 -12.85
CA LYS A 182 -13.06 -29.57 -11.95
C LYS A 182 -14.36 -28.78 -11.76
N MET A 183 -14.27 -27.48 -11.47
CA MET A 183 -15.43 -26.60 -11.34
C MET A 183 -16.28 -26.57 -12.62
N LEU A 184 -15.65 -26.53 -13.79
CA LEU A 184 -16.36 -26.60 -15.08
C LEU A 184 -17.14 -27.91 -15.24
N THR A 185 -16.53 -29.04 -14.85
CA THR A 185 -17.18 -30.35 -14.92
C THR A 185 -18.39 -30.41 -13.98
N GLU A 186 -18.25 -29.90 -12.75
CA GLU A 186 -19.35 -29.84 -11.77
C GLU A 186 -20.54 -29.00 -12.28
N VAL A 187 -20.27 -27.83 -12.87
CA VAL A 187 -21.32 -26.97 -13.44
C VAL A 187 -22.00 -27.63 -14.65
N GLN A 188 -21.23 -28.28 -15.54
CA GLN A 188 -21.81 -29.01 -16.67
C GLN A 188 -22.72 -30.16 -16.22
N GLN A 189 -22.36 -30.83 -15.14
CA GLN A 189 -23.17 -31.90 -14.58
C GLN A 189 -24.46 -31.36 -13.94
N GLN A 190 -24.39 -30.26 -13.21
CA GLN A 190 -25.59 -29.58 -12.68
C GLN A 190 -26.56 -29.13 -13.79
N ILE A 191 -26.04 -28.62 -14.91
CA ILE A 191 -26.88 -28.24 -16.06
C ILE A 191 -27.59 -29.47 -16.64
N LYS A 192 -26.88 -30.60 -16.73
CA LYS A 192 -27.44 -31.84 -17.26
C LYS A 192 -28.53 -32.40 -16.34
N ASP A 193 -28.26 -32.41 -15.04
CA ASP A 193 -29.22 -32.87 -14.02
C ASP A 193 -30.47 -31.96 -13.97
N GLN A 194 -30.35 -30.66 -14.25
CA GLN A 194 -31.49 -29.73 -14.37
C GLN A 194 -32.27 -29.83 -15.69
N SER A 195 -31.68 -30.41 -16.75
CA SER A 195 -32.35 -30.60 -18.04
C SER A 195 -33.13 -31.91 -18.15
N ASP A 196 -32.90 -32.84 -17.22
CA ASP A 196 -33.53 -34.16 -17.16
C ASP A 196 -34.74 -34.21 -16.17
N ASP A 197 -35.05 -33.10 -15.48
CA ASP A 197 -36.25 -32.85 -14.63
C ASP A 197 -37.29 -31.96 -15.34
#